data_AF-A0AAU3US58-F1
#
_entry.id   AF-A0AAU3US58-F1
#
_cell.length_a   1.000
_cell.length_b   1.000
_cell.length_c   1.000
_cell.angle_alpha   90.00
_cell.angle_beta   90.00
_cell.angle_gamma   90.00
#
_symmetry.space_group_name_H-M   'P 1'
#
loop_
_entity.id
_entity.type
_entity.pdbx_description
1 polymer ?
#
loop_
_entity_poly.entity_id
_entity_poly.type
_entity_poly.pdbx_seq_one_letter_code
_entity_poly.pdbx_strand_id
1 'polypeptide(L)'
;MNSKKSSAATALAVISIAALVGCSSTPERAAENTDGGTQSAPPRIGAFEKVAENTGMWSGIAVSAQGRKFVSFPKWGDDGTPYTVAEIVDGKTVAYPDAAHNAAEGDAATRFISPLAVVIDAQDRLWVLDTGSVEWGPVVPGGPKLVQIDLKSNKVERTIVIGPDAAPSNSYLNDVRFDLNRGPDGTAYITDSGSSALIVVDLATGAATRRLAGTESVSAVPEFTPMINDKPMMTRYPGSAPGYVNTAADGIALSHDGKTLYYSPMTSRHLYSIDAALLADPAQNDATLAKAVVDQGVKGVSDGMTADDKGNLYTTDQERNQILRRLPDGRYETQVQDPGFDWIDSVTVAEDGYLYFTVNQLNALPPFNDGKDMRQKPLHLYRTKVDAGPA
;
A
#
# COMPACT_ATOMS: atom_id res chain seq x y z
N MET A 1 51.63 17.89 -15.88
CA MET A 1 51.41 16.55 -16.48
C MET A 1 51.93 15.54 -15.47
N ASN A 2 51.20 14.62 -14.84
CA ASN A 2 49.81 14.16 -14.92
C ASN A 2 49.40 13.74 -13.51
N SER A 3 48.17 14.08 -13.10
CA SER A 3 47.55 13.52 -11.91
C SER A 3 47.03 12.10 -12.19
N LYS A 4 47.21 11.18 -11.25
CA LYS A 4 46.38 9.98 -11.14
C LYS A 4 45.70 10.02 -9.78
N LYS A 5 44.39 10.30 -9.78
CA LYS A 5 43.49 10.04 -8.65
C LYS A 5 43.15 8.54 -8.68
N SER A 6 43.40 7.85 -7.58
CA SER A 6 42.83 6.52 -7.31
C SER A 6 41.69 6.72 -6.31
N SER A 7 40.50 6.29 -6.70
CA SER A 7 39.28 6.30 -5.90
C SER A 7 39.23 4.99 -5.13
N ALA A 8 39.25 5.05 -3.79
CA ALA A 8 38.99 3.88 -2.96
C ALA A 8 37.49 3.79 -2.70
N ALA A 9 36.85 2.76 -3.25
CA ALA A 9 35.48 2.40 -2.93
C ALA A 9 35.46 1.63 -1.60
N THR A 10 34.73 2.15 -0.62
CA THR A 10 34.48 1.47 0.65
C THR A 10 33.33 0.48 0.45
N ALA A 11 33.63 -0.81 0.42
CA ALA A 11 32.64 -1.87 0.45
C ALA A 11 32.07 -1.99 1.88
N LEU A 12 30.77 -1.74 2.07
CA LEU A 12 30.07 -2.10 3.31
C LEU A 12 29.73 -3.60 3.25
N ALA A 13 30.33 -4.37 4.15
CA ALA A 13 29.91 -5.74 4.43
C ALA A 13 28.70 -5.71 5.39
N VAL A 14 27.55 -6.18 4.92
CA VAL A 14 26.39 -6.48 5.78
C VAL A 14 26.60 -7.88 6.34
N ILE A 15 26.83 -7.97 7.65
CA ILE A 15 26.92 -9.25 8.36
C ILE A 15 25.48 -9.67 8.71
N SER A 16 24.95 -10.64 7.96
CA SER A 16 23.71 -11.34 8.33
C SER A 16 24.01 -12.32 9.46
N ILE A 17 23.49 -12.06 10.66
CA ILE A 17 23.44 -13.05 11.74
C ILE A 17 22.16 -13.87 11.53
N ALA A 18 22.31 -15.04 10.93
CA ALA A 18 21.26 -16.05 10.90
C ALA A 18 21.18 -16.76 12.26
N ALA A 19 20.15 -16.46 13.04
CA ALA A 19 19.76 -17.32 14.16
C ALA A 19 18.90 -18.46 13.59
N LEU A 20 19.48 -19.66 13.50
CA LEU A 20 18.75 -20.88 13.20
C LEU A 20 17.82 -21.22 14.38
N VAL A 21 16.54 -20.87 14.25
CA VAL A 21 15.46 -21.58 14.94
C VAL A 21 14.80 -22.47 13.91
N GLY A 22 15.03 -23.77 14.02
CA GLY A 22 14.41 -24.77 13.15
C GLY A 22 12.91 -24.84 13.43
N CYS A 23 12.11 -24.17 12.60
CA CYS A 23 10.70 -24.48 12.46
C CYS A 23 10.55 -25.53 11.37
N SER A 24 10.16 -26.73 11.74
CA SER A 24 9.68 -27.75 10.81
C SER A 24 8.40 -27.24 10.13
N SER A 25 8.50 -26.78 8.88
CA SER A 25 7.33 -26.55 8.04
C SER A 25 6.75 -27.91 7.65
N THR A 26 5.46 -28.12 7.94
CA THR A 26 4.71 -29.27 7.43
C THR A 26 4.53 -29.14 5.91
N PRO A 27 4.62 -30.24 5.14
CA PRO A 27 4.56 -30.21 3.66
C PRO A 27 3.27 -29.60 3.08
N GLU A 28 2.20 -29.52 3.86
CA GLU A 28 0.92 -28.93 3.49
C GLU A 28 1.02 -27.40 3.29
N ARG A 29 1.82 -26.71 4.10
CA ARG A 29 2.01 -25.24 4.02
C ARG A 29 2.87 -24.81 2.83
N ALA A 30 3.75 -25.68 2.36
CA ALA A 30 4.60 -25.41 1.19
C ALA A 30 3.80 -25.44 -0.14
N ALA A 31 2.73 -26.25 -0.20
CA ALA A 31 1.86 -26.33 -1.39
C ALA A 31 0.96 -25.09 -1.55
N GLU A 32 0.51 -24.49 -0.45
CA GLU A 32 -0.26 -23.23 -0.46
C GLU A 32 0.57 -22.01 -0.84
N ASN A 33 1.90 -22.10 -0.76
CA ASN A 33 2.82 -20.99 -1.06
C ASN A 33 3.12 -20.83 -2.56
N THR A 34 2.77 -21.82 -3.38
CA THR A 34 2.98 -21.83 -4.84
C THR A 34 1.66 -21.99 -5.59
N ASP A 35 1.33 -21.11 -6.54
CA ASP A 35 0.20 -21.36 -7.45
C ASP A 35 0.64 -22.37 -8.53
N GLY A 36 -0.06 -23.50 -8.63
CA GLY A 36 0.20 -24.57 -9.60
C GLY A 36 -0.52 -24.38 -10.94
N GLY A 37 -1.28 -23.29 -11.11
CA GLY A 37 -2.00 -22.99 -12.34
C GLY A 37 -1.11 -22.37 -13.41
N THR A 38 -1.08 -22.97 -14.60
CA THR A 38 -0.71 -22.26 -15.84
C THR A 38 -1.99 -21.69 -16.43
N GLN A 39 -2.10 -20.36 -16.54
CA GLN A 39 -3.27 -19.75 -17.20
C GLN A 39 -2.87 -19.16 -18.54
N SER A 40 -3.60 -19.53 -19.60
CA SER A 40 -3.68 -18.70 -20.81
C SER A 40 -4.01 -17.25 -20.42
N ALA A 41 -3.58 -16.26 -21.21
CA ALA A 41 -3.81 -14.84 -20.94
C ALA A 41 -5.24 -14.59 -20.39
N PRO A 42 -5.39 -13.88 -19.26
CA PRO A 42 -6.65 -13.84 -18.54
C PRO A 42 -7.78 -13.25 -19.39
N PRO A 43 -9.02 -13.70 -19.21
CA PRO A 43 -10.14 -13.13 -19.95
C PRO A 43 -10.36 -11.67 -19.55
N ARG A 44 -10.88 -10.87 -20.48
CA ARG A 44 -11.40 -9.53 -20.15
C ARG A 44 -12.79 -9.69 -19.52
N ILE A 45 -12.95 -9.30 -18.26
CA ILE A 45 -14.21 -9.35 -17.50
C ILE A 45 -14.56 -7.95 -16.99
N GLY A 46 -15.85 -7.61 -17.03
CA GLY A 46 -16.37 -6.34 -16.54
C GLY A 46 -16.17 -5.18 -17.53
N ALA A 47 -16.86 -4.07 -17.25
CA ALA A 47 -16.70 -2.82 -17.99
C ALA A 47 -15.82 -1.86 -17.20
N PHE A 48 -14.86 -1.24 -17.85
CA PHE A 48 -13.98 -0.25 -17.26
C PHE A 48 -13.55 0.77 -18.31
N GLU A 49 -13.10 1.93 -17.85
CA GLU A 49 -12.63 3.00 -18.72
C GLU A 49 -11.35 3.63 -18.17
N LYS A 50 -10.48 4.07 -19.07
CA LYS A 50 -9.28 4.83 -18.71
C LYS A 50 -9.68 6.25 -18.32
N VAL A 51 -9.24 6.68 -17.14
CA VAL A 51 -9.47 8.02 -16.59
C VAL A 51 -8.32 8.95 -16.93
N ALA A 52 -7.08 8.47 -16.76
CA ALA A 52 -5.86 9.22 -17.03
C ALA A 52 -4.70 8.27 -17.35
N GLU A 53 -3.62 8.83 -17.87
CA GLU A 53 -2.35 8.13 -18.07
C GLU A 53 -1.18 9.03 -17.66
N ASN A 54 -0.08 8.44 -17.20
CA ASN A 54 1.12 9.17 -16.81
C ASN A 54 2.38 8.37 -17.11
N THR A 55 3.49 9.04 -17.41
CA THR A 55 4.81 8.42 -17.51
C THR A 55 5.47 8.22 -16.16
N GLY A 56 5.10 9.02 -15.16
CA GLY A 56 5.50 8.82 -13.77
C GLY A 56 4.66 7.71 -13.11
N MET A 57 5.30 6.89 -12.29
CA MET A 57 4.68 5.79 -11.56
C MET A 57 3.89 6.30 -10.36
N TRP A 58 2.58 6.38 -10.54
CA TRP A 58 1.67 6.58 -9.41
C TRP A 58 1.49 5.28 -8.62
N SER A 59 1.15 5.44 -7.34
CA SER A 59 0.63 4.36 -6.49
C SER A 59 -0.80 4.68 -6.08
N GLY A 60 -0.98 5.63 -5.15
CA GLY A 60 -2.26 5.98 -4.55
C GLY A 60 -3.20 6.73 -5.49
N ILE A 61 -4.50 6.52 -5.31
CA ILE A 61 -5.58 7.32 -5.92
C ILE A 61 -6.64 7.66 -4.86
N ALA A 62 -7.02 8.93 -4.79
CA ALA A 62 -8.14 9.41 -4.01
C ALA A 62 -9.07 10.27 -4.89
N VAL A 63 -10.38 10.16 -4.68
CA VAL A 63 -11.38 10.96 -5.41
C VAL A 63 -12.28 11.68 -4.43
N SER A 64 -12.35 13.01 -4.50
CA SER A 64 -13.19 13.83 -3.62
C SER A 64 -14.66 13.74 -3.97
N ALA A 65 -15.54 14.22 -3.08
CA ALA A 65 -16.98 14.28 -3.32
C ALA A 65 -17.35 15.15 -4.55
N GLN A 66 -16.49 16.08 -4.96
CA GLN A 66 -16.66 16.89 -6.18
C GLN A 66 -15.94 16.30 -7.40
N GLY A 67 -15.39 15.10 -7.28
CA GLY A 67 -14.72 14.38 -8.37
C GLY A 67 -13.29 14.84 -8.67
N ARG A 68 -12.66 15.62 -7.78
CA ARG A 68 -11.23 15.95 -7.86
C ARG A 68 -10.42 14.69 -7.60
N LYS A 69 -9.32 14.48 -8.33
CA LYS A 69 -8.54 13.24 -8.30
C LYS A 69 -7.12 13.53 -7.86
N PHE A 70 -6.67 12.86 -6.81
CA PHE A 70 -5.34 13.04 -6.24
C PHE A 70 -4.56 11.75 -6.35
N VAL A 71 -3.29 11.86 -6.70
CA VAL A 71 -2.38 10.73 -6.88
C VAL A 71 -1.06 10.99 -6.19
N SER A 72 -0.41 9.93 -5.74
CA SER A 72 0.92 9.95 -5.15
C SER A 72 1.95 9.29 -6.06
N PHE A 73 3.19 9.76 -5.97
CA PHE A 73 4.37 9.24 -6.67
C PHE A 73 5.44 8.97 -5.62
N PRO A 74 5.50 7.74 -5.09
CA PRO A 74 6.49 7.41 -4.10
C PRO A 74 7.89 7.42 -4.75
N LYS A 75 8.93 7.71 -3.97
CA LYS A 75 10.31 7.85 -4.48
C LYS A 75 11.00 6.51 -4.60
N TRP A 76 10.49 5.69 -5.50
CA TRP A 76 11.15 4.49 -5.99
C TRP A 76 10.73 4.18 -7.42
N GLY A 77 11.64 3.65 -8.21
CA GLY A 77 11.37 3.20 -9.59
C GLY A 77 11.36 4.29 -10.67
N ASP A 78 11.18 5.57 -10.34
CA ASP A 78 11.32 6.69 -11.28
C ASP A 78 12.25 7.79 -10.76
N ASP A 79 13.29 8.09 -11.53
CA ASP A 79 14.10 9.29 -11.34
C ASP A 79 13.46 10.50 -12.02
N GLY A 80 13.29 11.60 -11.28
CA GLY A 80 13.01 12.92 -11.87
C GLY A 80 11.55 13.37 -11.92
N THR A 81 10.60 12.68 -11.29
CA THR A 81 9.24 13.24 -11.08
C THR A 81 9.35 14.47 -10.16
N PRO A 82 8.90 15.67 -10.57
CA PRO A 82 9.14 16.91 -9.83
C PRO A 82 8.21 17.10 -8.61
N TYR A 83 7.33 16.15 -8.35
CA TYR A 83 6.38 16.13 -7.24
C TYR A 83 6.15 14.69 -6.79
N THR A 84 5.68 14.54 -5.55
CA THR A 84 5.29 13.24 -4.98
C THR A 84 3.80 13.16 -4.68
N VAL A 85 3.07 14.28 -4.72
CA VAL A 85 1.60 14.33 -4.70
C VAL A 85 1.13 15.31 -5.76
N ALA A 86 0.10 14.90 -6.50
CA ALA A 86 -0.48 15.73 -7.55
C ALA A 86 -2.00 15.61 -7.60
N GLU A 87 -2.65 16.67 -8.08
CA GLU A 87 -4.03 16.63 -8.57
C GLU A 87 -4.04 16.39 -10.08
N ILE A 88 -4.98 15.59 -10.56
CA ILE A 88 -5.22 15.42 -12.01
C ILE A 88 -6.21 16.50 -12.47
N VAL A 89 -5.71 17.48 -13.22
CA VAL A 89 -6.48 18.59 -13.80
C VAL A 89 -6.40 18.48 -15.32
N ASP A 90 -7.54 18.38 -16.00
CA ASP A 90 -7.64 18.20 -17.46
C ASP A 90 -6.75 17.06 -18.00
N GLY A 91 -6.70 15.96 -17.24
CA GLY A 91 -5.91 14.76 -17.58
C GLY A 91 -4.40 14.90 -17.31
N LYS A 92 -3.93 15.99 -16.70
CA LYS A 92 -2.52 16.23 -16.38
C LYS A 92 -2.31 16.34 -14.88
N THR A 93 -1.17 15.87 -14.41
CA THR A 93 -0.77 15.93 -13.00
C THR A 93 -0.10 17.26 -12.66
N VAL A 94 -0.65 17.94 -11.65
CA VAL A 94 -0.17 19.22 -11.12
C VAL A 94 0.19 19.04 -9.65
N ALA A 95 1.39 19.46 -9.24
CA ALA A 95 1.84 19.34 -7.86
C ALA A 95 0.80 19.88 -6.86
N TYR A 96 0.49 19.10 -5.83
CA TYR A 96 -0.53 19.39 -4.84
C TYR A 96 -0.02 19.14 -3.42
N PRO A 97 -0.38 19.95 -2.40
CA PRO A 97 -1.21 21.17 -2.50
C PRO A 97 -0.46 22.35 -3.12
N ASP A 98 0.87 22.33 -3.06
CA ASP A 98 1.75 23.33 -3.62
C ASP A 98 3.15 22.76 -3.90
N ALA A 99 4.01 23.60 -4.49
CA ALA A 99 5.39 23.25 -4.78
C ALA A 99 6.29 23.17 -3.53
N ALA A 100 5.94 23.84 -2.43
CA ALA A 100 6.75 23.87 -1.22
C ALA A 100 6.68 22.52 -0.48
N HIS A 101 5.51 21.92 -0.38
CA HIS A 101 5.33 20.58 0.18
C HIS A 101 5.95 19.51 -0.73
N ASN A 102 5.95 19.72 -2.05
CA ASN A 102 6.60 18.82 -3.01
C ASN A 102 8.12 19.08 -3.19
N ALA A 103 8.72 19.98 -2.41
CA ALA A 103 10.12 20.32 -2.56
C ALA A 103 11.04 19.11 -2.31
N ALA A 104 12.10 19.01 -3.12
CA ALA A 104 13.10 17.95 -3.00
C ALA A 104 13.93 18.05 -1.70
N GLU A 105 14.09 19.26 -1.17
CA GLU A 105 14.89 19.61 0.00
C GLU A 105 14.07 20.39 1.02
N GLY A 106 14.56 20.45 2.25
CA GLY A 106 13.87 21.09 3.39
C GLY A 106 13.55 20.11 4.51
N ASP A 107 12.87 20.60 5.53
CA ASP A 107 12.51 19.84 6.73
C ASP A 107 11.55 18.68 6.39
N ALA A 108 11.98 17.46 6.70
CA ALA A 108 11.24 16.23 6.46
C ALA A 108 9.89 16.17 7.20
N ALA A 109 9.75 16.89 8.32
CA ALA A 109 8.51 16.95 9.08
C ALA A 109 7.43 17.80 8.38
N THR A 110 7.80 18.67 7.43
CA THR A 110 6.86 19.60 6.78
C THR A 110 6.67 19.32 5.29
N ARG A 111 7.73 18.92 4.58
CA ARG A 111 7.64 18.54 3.16
C ARG A 111 7.35 17.04 2.97
N PHE A 112 6.92 16.66 1.78
CA PHE A 112 6.80 15.28 1.38
C PHE A 112 8.16 14.65 1.08
N ILE A 113 8.40 13.48 1.66
CA ILE A 113 9.56 12.63 1.39
C ILE A 113 9.20 11.65 0.29
N SER A 114 8.27 10.74 0.57
CA SER A 114 7.84 9.66 -0.31
C SER A 114 6.41 9.19 0.04
N PRO A 115 5.38 10.03 -0.18
CA PRO A 115 3.97 9.64 -0.17
C PRO A 115 3.66 8.38 -0.95
N LEU A 116 2.98 7.42 -0.30
CA LEU A 116 2.49 6.21 -0.95
C LEU A 116 0.97 6.21 -1.09
N ALA A 117 0.23 6.42 0.01
CA ALA A 117 -1.22 6.48 -0.02
C ALA A 117 -1.76 7.91 0.04
N VAL A 118 -2.84 8.13 -0.70
CA VAL A 118 -3.68 9.32 -0.65
C VAL A 118 -5.12 8.85 -0.46
N VAL A 119 -5.83 9.43 0.50
CA VAL A 119 -7.18 8.97 0.90
C VAL A 119 -8.06 10.18 1.19
N ILE A 120 -9.31 10.14 0.73
CA ILE A 120 -10.35 11.08 1.15
C ILE A 120 -11.09 10.46 2.33
N ASP A 121 -11.23 11.19 3.43
CA ASP A 121 -12.04 10.76 4.56
C ASP A 121 -13.52 11.17 4.42
N ALA A 122 -14.37 10.69 5.33
CA ALA A 122 -15.82 10.96 5.30
C ALA A 122 -16.20 12.45 5.51
N GLN A 123 -15.24 13.33 5.79
CA GLN A 123 -15.43 14.79 5.85
C GLN A 123 -14.94 15.50 4.59
N ASP A 124 -14.61 14.75 3.53
CA ASP A 124 -14.07 15.26 2.25
C ASP A 124 -12.73 16.00 2.42
N ARG A 125 -11.89 15.49 3.33
CA ARG A 125 -10.53 15.99 3.58
C ARG A 125 -9.53 15.04 2.95
N LEU A 126 -8.52 15.58 2.27
CA LEU A 126 -7.45 14.75 1.71
C LEU A 126 -6.41 14.46 2.79
N TRP A 127 -6.10 13.19 2.95
CA TRP A 127 -4.99 12.71 3.75
C TRP A 127 -3.90 12.11 2.85
N VAL A 128 -2.66 12.50 3.13
CA VAL A 128 -1.46 11.93 2.52
C VAL A 128 -0.72 11.13 3.57
N LEU A 129 -0.49 9.84 3.31
CA LEU A 129 0.41 9.01 4.10
C LEU A 129 1.79 9.02 3.45
N ASP A 130 2.73 9.65 4.12
CA ASP A 130 4.13 9.68 3.74
C ASP A 130 4.89 8.55 4.43
N THR A 131 5.51 7.68 3.64
CA THR A 131 6.32 6.57 4.15
C THR A 131 7.57 7.05 4.85
N GLY A 132 8.07 8.25 4.49
CA GLY A 132 9.39 8.72 4.89
C GLY A 132 10.56 7.92 4.31
N SER A 133 10.32 6.96 3.40
CA SER A 133 11.33 6.03 2.87
C SER A 133 11.54 6.24 1.37
N VAL A 134 12.80 6.42 0.97
CA VAL A 134 13.23 6.55 -0.44
C VAL A 134 13.91 5.25 -0.85
N GLU A 135 13.57 4.71 -2.02
CA GLU A 135 14.10 3.44 -2.54
C GLU A 135 14.02 2.27 -1.54
N TRP A 136 12.90 2.19 -0.80
CA TRP A 136 12.67 1.23 0.29
C TRP A 136 13.79 1.20 1.35
N GLY A 137 14.54 2.30 1.48
CA GLY A 137 15.58 2.48 2.48
C GLY A 137 15.01 2.78 3.87
N PRO A 138 15.89 3.05 4.86
CA PRO A 138 15.46 3.43 6.19
C PRO A 138 14.59 4.69 6.17
N VAL A 139 13.66 4.79 7.12
CA VAL A 139 12.85 6.00 7.26
C VAL A 139 13.73 7.22 7.55
N VAL A 140 13.46 8.32 6.87
CA VAL A 140 14.05 9.63 7.17
C VAL A 140 13.43 10.14 8.47
N PRO A 141 14.20 10.60 9.47
CA PRO A 141 13.65 11.18 10.69
C PRO A 141 12.66 12.32 10.39
N GLY A 142 11.46 12.25 10.98
CA GLY A 142 10.35 13.18 10.69
C GLY A 142 9.60 12.90 9.39
N GLY A 143 10.07 11.94 8.59
CA GLY A 143 9.50 11.54 7.31
C GLY A 143 8.16 10.82 7.41
N PRO A 144 8.04 9.73 8.21
CA PRO A 144 6.78 9.01 8.39
C PRO A 144 5.71 9.93 8.99
N LYS A 145 4.64 10.23 8.26
CA LYS A 145 3.61 11.16 8.72
C LYS A 145 2.29 11.04 7.97
N LEU A 146 1.23 11.49 8.63
CA LEU A 146 -0.06 11.82 8.02
C LEU A 146 -0.13 13.34 7.80
N VAL A 147 -0.49 13.77 6.59
CA VAL A 147 -0.72 15.19 6.27
C VAL A 147 -2.15 15.37 5.81
N GLN A 148 -2.90 16.19 6.54
CA GLN A 148 -4.28 16.55 6.25
C GLN A 148 -4.33 17.85 5.46
N ILE A 149 -5.05 17.85 4.35
CA ILE A 149 -5.24 18.99 3.47
C ILE A 149 -6.72 19.28 3.34
N ASP A 150 -7.12 20.52 3.65
CA ASP A 150 -8.45 21.02 3.35
C ASP A 150 -8.59 21.27 1.85
N LEU A 151 -9.55 20.58 1.22
CA LEU A 151 -9.78 20.67 -0.21
C LEU A 151 -10.40 22.00 -0.63
N LYS A 152 -11.02 22.76 0.27
CA LYS A 152 -11.64 24.05 -0.08
C LYS A 152 -10.59 25.15 -0.25
N SER A 153 -9.62 25.19 0.66
CA SER A 153 -8.53 26.17 0.64
C SER A 153 -7.25 25.65 -0.02
N ASN A 154 -7.14 24.34 -0.27
CA ASN A 154 -5.94 23.63 -0.72
C ASN A 154 -4.73 23.89 0.22
N LYS A 155 -4.97 23.91 1.53
CA LYS A 155 -3.93 24.15 2.54
C LYS A 155 -3.78 22.95 3.45
N VAL A 156 -2.54 22.66 3.84
CA VAL A 156 -2.26 21.73 4.93
C VAL A 156 -2.82 22.33 6.23
N GLU A 157 -3.72 21.58 6.87
CA GLU A 157 -4.31 21.96 8.16
C GLU A 157 -3.61 21.28 9.33
N ARG A 158 -3.11 20.07 9.10
CA ARG A 158 -2.51 19.25 10.15
C ARG A 158 -1.44 18.33 9.58
N THR A 159 -0.37 18.18 10.34
CA THR A 159 0.66 17.16 10.11
C THR A 159 0.88 16.39 11.40
N ILE A 160 0.73 15.07 11.34
CA ILE A 160 0.99 14.14 12.44
C ILE A 160 2.22 13.32 12.08
N VAL A 161 3.36 13.66 12.69
CA VAL A 161 4.60 12.90 12.54
C VAL A 161 4.50 11.62 13.37
N ILE A 162 4.76 10.48 12.74
CA ILE A 162 4.74 9.16 13.38
C ILE A 162 6.15 8.89 13.90
N GLY A 163 6.29 8.88 15.22
CA GLY A 163 7.58 8.72 15.89
C GLY A 163 8.18 7.32 15.76
N PRO A 164 9.47 7.15 16.10
CA PRO A 164 10.21 5.90 15.93
C PRO A 164 9.68 4.71 16.74
N ASP A 165 8.93 4.97 17.82
CA ASP A 165 8.28 3.91 18.61
C ASP A 165 7.14 3.22 17.81
N ALA A 166 6.46 3.98 16.95
CA ALA A 166 5.40 3.48 16.08
C ALA A 166 5.94 3.08 14.70
N ALA A 167 6.83 3.88 14.13
CA ALA A 167 7.49 3.67 12.84
C ALA A 167 9.03 3.57 13.01
N PRO A 168 9.57 2.43 13.46
CA PRO A 168 11.02 2.20 13.55
C PRO A 168 11.72 2.31 12.19
N SER A 169 13.07 2.29 12.20
CA SER A 169 13.89 2.61 11.03
C SER A 169 13.61 1.76 9.78
N ASN A 170 13.15 0.53 9.94
CA ASN A 170 12.80 -0.41 8.87
C ASN A 170 11.30 -0.41 8.53
N SER A 171 10.53 0.58 8.98
CA SER A 171 9.12 0.70 8.64
C SER A 171 8.92 1.11 7.19
N TYR A 172 7.80 0.67 6.65
CA TYR A 172 7.30 1.14 5.38
C TYR A 172 5.78 1.29 5.49
N LEU A 173 5.33 2.49 5.86
CA LEU A 173 3.91 2.77 6.04
C LEU A 173 3.22 2.73 4.68
N ASN A 174 2.30 1.79 4.49
CA ASN A 174 1.77 1.48 3.17
C ASN A 174 0.44 2.21 2.91
N ASP A 175 -0.62 1.79 3.59
CA ASP A 175 -1.96 2.33 3.37
C ASP A 175 -2.64 2.71 4.71
N VAL A 176 -3.72 3.50 4.64
CA VAL A 176 -4.41 4.07 5.82
C VAL A 176 -5.93 4.11 5.66
N ARG A 177 -6.67 3.78 6.72
CA ARG A 177 -8.13 4.03 6.80
C ARG A 177 -8.50 4.83 8.05
N PHE A 178 -9.59 5.58 7.97
CA PHE A 178 -10.01 6.53 8.99
C PHE A 178 -11.37 6.14 9.56
N ASP A 179 -11.46 6.04 10.89
CA ASP A 179 -12.70 5.92 11.64
C ASP A 179 -12.97 7.27 12.34
N LEU A 180 -13.75 8.13 11.70
CA LEU A 180 -14.10 9.44 12.26
C LEU A 180 -15.15 9.38 13.37
N ASN A 181 -15.70 8.19 13.65
CA ASN A 181 -16.63 7.95 14.75
C ASN A 181 -15.91 7.55 16.04
N ARG A 182 -14.59 7.34 15.99
CA ARG A 182 -13.79 6.85 17.12
C ARG A 182 -12.78 7.88 17.62
N GLY A 183 -13.03 8.37 18.82
CA GLY A 183 -12.24 9.44 19.43
C GLY A 183 -12.72 10.84 18.99
N PRO A 184 -12.16 11.91 19.56
CA PRO A 184 -12.67 13.28 19.33
C PRO A 184 -12.55 13.77 17.89
N ASP A 185 -11.41 13.49 17.23
CA ASP A 185 -11.14 13.89 15.84
C ASP A 185 -11.10 12.68 14.88
N GLY A 186 -11.36 11.48 15.40
CA GLY A 186 -11.23 10.21 14.70
C GLY A 186 -9.95 9.44 15.03
N THR A 187 -9.87 8.22 14.47
CA THR A 187 -8.74 7.30 14.58
C THR A 187 -8.28 6.90 13.19
N ALA A 188 -6.98 6.81 12.95
CA ALA A 188 -6.43 6.21 11.72
C ALA A 188 -5.79 4.85 12.00
N TYR A 189 -5.94 3.94 11.05
CA TYR A 189 -5.32 2.61 11.04
C TYR A 189 -4.39 2.51 9.84
N ILE A 190 -3.13 2.20 10.08
CA ILE A 190 -2.07 2.16 9.07
C ILE A 190 -1.47 0.75 9.01
N THR A 191 -1.18 0.25 7.82
CA THR A 191 -0.36 -0.95 7.62
C THR A 191 1.11 -0.60 7.49
N ASP A 192 1.98 -1.40 8.12
CA ASP A 192 3.42 -1.31 7.97
C ASP A 192 3.97 -2.55 7.27
N SER A 193 4.19 -2.42 5.96
CA SER A 193 4.66 -3.50 5.09
C SER A 193 6.14 -3.83 5.26
N GLY A 194 6.92 -2.92 5.88
CA GLY A 194 8.35 -3.08 6.07
C GLY A 194 8.68 -3.87 7.34
N SER A 195 8.02 -3.53 8.45
CA SER A 195 8.35 -4.10 9.76
C SER A 195 7.23 -4.87 10.44
N SER A 196 6.23 -5.32 9.67
CA SER A 196 5.18 -6.28 10.05
C SER A 196 4.36 -5.83 11.26
N ALA A 197 3.55 -4.79 11.10
CA ALA A 197 2.61 -4.34 12.12
C ALA A 197 1.40 -3.61 11.54
N LEU A 198 0.44 -3.34 12.41
CA LEU A 198 -0.53 -2.27 12.24
C LEU A 198 -0.13 -1.10 13.14
N ILE A 199 -0.53 0.12 12.80
CA ILE A 199 -0.37 1.30 13.63
C ILE A 199 -1.73 1.97 13.80
N VAL A 200 -2.08 2.29 15.05
CA VAL A 200 -3.28 3.04 15.40
C VAL A 200 -2.87 4.45 15.78
N VAL A 201 -3.48 5.46 15.16
CA VAL A 201 -3.22 6.87 15.43
C VAL A 201 -4.48 7.54 15.94
N ASP A 202 -4.41 8.10 17.15
CA ASP A 202 -5.44 9.03 17.64
C ASP A 202 -5.25 10.37 16.94
N LEU A 203 -6.21 10.80 16.11
CA LEU A 203 -6.05 11.98 15.26
C LEU A 203 -6.10 13.29 16.06
N ALA A 204 -6.70 13.29 17.25
CA ALA A 204 -6.83 14.48 18.08
C ALA A 204 -5.52 14.81 18.78
N THR A 205 -4.80 13.78 19.24
CA THR A 205 -3.55 13.93 20.01
C THR A 205 -2.30 13.69 19.16
N GLY A 206 -2.43 13.01 18.02
CA GLY A 206 -1.31 12.53 17.21
C GLY A 206 -0.58 11.32 17.81
N ALA A 207 -1.07 10.74 18.91
CA ALA A 207 -0.46 9.57 19.53
C ALA A 207 -0.60 8.36 18.60
N ALA A 208 0.55 7.78 18.22
CA ALA A 208 0.63 6.60 17.38
C ALA A 208 1.10 5.39 18.19
N THR A 209 0.37 4.26 18.10
CA THR A 209 0.69 3.01 18.80
C THR A 209 0.87 1.89 17.79
N ARG A 210 2.00 1.19 17.88
CA ARG A 210 2.28 -0.02 17.11
C ARG A 210 1.52 -1.22 17.69
N ARG A 211 0.87 -2.01 16.85
CA ARG A 211 0.02 -3.15 17.24
C ARG A 211 0.31 -4.38 16.39
N LEU A 212 0.11 -5.56 16.98
CA LEU A 212 0.30 -6.86 16.34
C LEU A 212 1.72 -7.10 15.82
N ALA A 213 2.73 -6.40 16.35
CA ALA A 213 4.06 -6.37 15.77
C ALA A 213 4.70 -7.77 15.70
N GLY A 214 5.08 -8.21 14.50
CA GLY A 214 5.70 -9.51 14.25
C GLY A 214 4.79 -10.72 14.47
N THR A 215 3.48 -10.51 14.64
CA THR A 215 2.52 -11.63 14.70
C THR A 215 2.25 -12.18 13.31
N GLU A 216 1.79 -13.43 13.24
CA GLU A 216 1.62 -14.16 11.98
C GLU A 216 0.74 -13.40 10.95
N SER A 217 -0.41 -12.85 11.38
CA SER A 217 -1.37 -12.23 10.47
C SER A 217 -0.89 -10.96 9.76
N VAL A 218 0.14 -10.30 10.29
CA VAL A 218 0.70 -9.06 9.71
C VAL A 218 2.07 -9.29 9.07
N SER A 219 2.61 -10.51 9.16
CA SER A 219 3.96 -10.83 8.70
C SER A 219 3.94 -11.45 7.31
N ALA A 220 5.06 -11.32 6.60
CA ALA A 220 5.28 -12.03 5.35
C ALA A 220 5.29 -13.55 5.56
N VAL A 221 4.65 -14.31 4.67
CA VAL A 221 4.74 -15.78 4.70
C VAL A 221 6.14 -16.19 4.20
N PRO A 222 6.89 -17.02 4.95
CA PRO A 222 8.21 -17.46 4.54
C PRO A 222 8.16 -18.24 3.22
N GLU A 223 9.16 -18.01 2.35
CA GLU A 223 9.33 -18.70 1.06
C GLU A 223 8.13 -18.54 0.11
N PHE A 224 7.32 -17.49 0.32
CA PHE A 224 6.18 -17.18 -0.52
C PHE A 224 6.62 -16.79 -1.94
N THR A 225 6.03 -17.44 -2.94
CA THR A 225 6.36 -17.21 -4.35
C THR A 225 5.08 -16.96 -5.14
N PRO A 226 4.66 -15.69 -5.32
CA PRO A 226 3.50 -15.38 -6.13
C PRO A 226 3.82 -15.55 -7.61
N MET A 227 2.84 -16.02 -8.37
CA MET A 227 2.92 -16.24 -9.81
C MET A 227 2.19 -15.10 -10.53
N ILE A 228 2.95 -14.17 -11.11
CA ILE A 228 2.41 -13.02 -11.84
C ILE A 228 2.69 -13.23 -13.32
N ASN A 229 1.63 -13.30 -14.15
CA ASN A 229 1.74 -13.59 -15.60
C ASN A 229 2.59 -14.84 -15.89
N ASP A 230 2.26 -15.95 -15.19
CA ASP A 230 2.98 -17.24 -15.21
C ASP A 230 4.47 -17.16 -14.83
N LYS A 231 4.91 -16.11 -14.14
CA LYS A 231 6.31 -15.96 -13.69
C LYS A 231 6.38 -15.81 -12.17
N PRO A 232 7.30 -16.52 -11.49
CA PRO A 232 7.54 -16.29 -10.08
C PRO A 232 8.12 -14.90 -9.88
N MET A 233 7.44 -14.06 -9.10
CA MET A 233 7.97 -12.76 -8.71
C MET A 233 8.97 -12.95 -7.58
N MET A 234 10.21 -12.55 -7.85
CA MET A 234 11.34 -12.68 -6.93
C MET A 234 12.14 -11.38 -6.94
N THR A 235 12.81 -11.07 -5.83
CA THR A 235 13.84 -10.04 -5.82
C THR A 235 15.07 -10.51 -6.61
N ARG A 236 15.59 -9.65 -7.48
CA ARG A 236 16.66 -9.94 -8.43
C ARG A 236 17.69 -8.82 -8.44
N TYR A 237 18.62 -8.88 -7.50
CA TYR A 237 19.74 -7.95 -7.43
C TYR A 237 20.94 -8.48 -8.25
N PRO A 238 21.60 -7.63 -9.06
CA PRO A 238 22.76 -8.05 -9.85
C PRO A 238 23.83 -8.76 -9.01
N GLY A 239 24.22 -9.96 -9.42
CA GLY A 239 25.26 -10.76 -8.74
C GLY A 239 24.80 -11.52 -7.49
N SER A 240 23.50 -11.48 -7.15
CA SER A 240 22.92 -12.25 -6.05
C SER A 240 22.00 -13.35 -6.59
N ALA A 241 21.78 -14.42 -5.81
CA ALA A 241 20.73 -15.39 -6.10
C ALA A 241 19.34 -14.73 -5.97
N PRO A 242 18.31 -15.17 -6.71
CA PRO A 242 16.95 -14.68 -6.52
C PRO A 242 16.49 -14.85 -5.08
N GLY A 243 15.88 -13.82 -4.51
CA GLY A 243 15.34 -13.82 -3.15
C GLY A 243 13.82 -13.74 -3.14
N TYR A 244 13.18 -14.24 -2.10
CA TYR A 244 11.74 -14.08 -1.92
C TYR A 244 11.37 -12.62 -1.68
N VAL A 245 10.19 -12.23 -2.16
CA VAL A 245 9.56 -10.96 -1.76
C VAL A 245 9.09 -11.12 -0.32
N ASN A 246 9.28 -10.11 0.52
CA ASN A 246 8.94 -10.15 1.96
C ASN A 246 8.17 -8.89 2.38
N THR A 247 7.09 -8.59 1.67
CA THR A 247 6.22 -7.45 1.97
C THR A 247 5.12 -7.89 2.93
N ALA A 248 5.11 -7.29 4.12
CA ALA A 248 4.22 -7.63 5.22
C ALA A 248 2.80 -7.04 5.02
N ALA A 249 2.05 -6.78 6.10
CA ALA A 249 0.73 -6.15 6.05
C ALA A 249 0.70 -4.94 5.09
N ASP A 250 -0.25 -4.93 4.17
CA ASP A 250 -0.32 -4.01 3.04
C ASP A 250 -1.77 -3.51 2.86
N GLY A 251 -2.58 -4.18 2.04
CA GLY A 251 -3.97 -3.80 1.81
C GLY A 251 -4.78 -3.73 3.10
N ILE A 252 -5.57 -2.67 3.24
CA ILE A 252 -6.38 -2.37 4.44
C ILE A 252 -7.72 -1.76 4.05
N ALA A 253 -8.78 -2.20 4.72
CA ALA A 253 -10.12 -1.66 4.56
C ALA A 253 -10.84 -1.62 5.91
N LEU A 254 -11.65 -0.59 6.13
CA LEU A 254 -12.52 -0.47 7.29
C LEU A 254 -13.96 -0.71 6.82
N SER A 255 -14.71 -1.55 7.54
CA SER A 255 -16.14 -1.71 7.24
C SER A 255 -16.87 -0.38 7.38
N HIS A 256 -17.92 -0.17 6.58
CA HIS A 256 -18.76 1.04 6.62
C HIS A 256 -19.34 1.40 8.00
N ASP A 257 -19.46 0.43 8.91
CA ASP A 257 -19.93 0.66 10.27
C ASP A 257 -18.79 0.90 11.29
N GLY A 258 -17.54 0.96 10.82
CA GLY A 258 -16.34 1.22 11.62
C GLY A 258 -15.96 0.10 12.59
N LYS A 259 -16.57 -1.10 12.48
CA LYS A 259 -16.36 -2.17 13.47
C LYS A 259 -15.26 -3.14 13.08
N THR A 260 -15.08 -3.43 11.81
CA THR A 260 -14.14 -4.47 11.35
C THR A 260 -13.07 -3.84 10.49
N LEU A 261 -11.82 -3.97 10.95
CA LEU A 261 -10.66 -3.64 10.14
C LEU A 261 -10.20 -4.91 9.43
N TYR A 262 -10.24 -4.89 8.11
CA TYR A 262 -9.70 -5.91 7.23
C TYR A 262 -8.29 -5.53 6.81
N TYR A 263 -7.39 -6.51 6.76
CA TYR A 263 -6.03 -6.31 6.27
C TYR A 263 -5.44 -7.60 5.69
N SER A 264 -4.38 -7.47 4.91
CA SER A 264 -3.68 -8.63 4.35
C SER A 264 -2.20 -8.32 4.13
N PRO A 265 -1.28 -9.23 4.50
CA PRO A 265 0.09 -9.18 3.99
C PRO A 265 0.11 -9.38 2.47
N MET A 266 0.90 -8.57 1.75
CA MET A 266 1.03 -8.73 0.29
C MET A 266 1.62 -10.10 -0.06
N THR A 267 2.56 -10.61 0.74
CA THR A 267 3.09 -11.97 0.60
C THR A 267 2.25 -12.99 1.38
N SER A 268 0.96 -13.02 1.07
CA SER A 268 -0.01 -14.00 1.56
C SER A 268 -1.18 -14.07 0.57
N ARG A 269 -1.89 -15.20 0.58
CA ARG A 269 -3.17 -15.33 -0.13
C ARG A 269 -4.38 -15.10 0.79
N HIS A 270 -4.17 -14.87 2.08
CA HIS A 270 -5.21 -14.81 3.10
C HIS A 270 -5.66 -13.38 3.40
N LEU A 271 -6.95 -13.23 3.70
CA LEU A 271 -7.52 -12.02 4.26
C LEU A 271 -7.65 -12.19 5.78
N TYR A 272 -7.24 -11.17 6.53
CA TYR A 272 -7.42 -11.14 7.98
C TYR A 272 -8.37 -10.01 8.38
N SER A 273 -8.92 -10.11 9.57
CA SER A 273 -9.74 -9.06 10.16
C SER A 273 -9.63 -9.03 11.68
N ILE A 274 -9.89 -7.86 12.26
CA ILE A 274 -9.96 -7.66 13.71
C ILE A 274 -11.02 -6.60 14.04
N ASP A 275 -11.61 -6.70 15.24
CA ASP A 275 -12.46 -5.65 15.78
C ASP A 275 -11.66 -4.35 15.98
N ALA A 276 -12.11 -3.28 15.32
CA ALA A 276 -11.42 -2.00 15.27
C ALA A 276 -11.38 -1.29 16.64
N ALA A 277 -12.38 -1.53 17.50
CA ALA A 277 -12.41 -0.99 18.86
C ALA A 277 -11.40 -1.71 19.75
N LEU A 278 -11.33 -3.04 19.66
CA LEU A 278 -10.36 -3.85 20.37
C LEU A 278 -8.93 -3.50 19.93
N LEU A 279 -8.70 -3.32 18.62
CA LEU A 279 -7.41 -2.89 18.09
C LEU A 279 -7.03 -1.47 18.54
N ALA A 280 -7.98 -0.57 18.75
CA ALA A 280 -7.70 0.79 19.21
C ALA A 280 -7.54 0.90 20.74
N ASP A 281 -8.07 -0.04 21.52
CA ASP A 281 -8.04 0.01 22.97
C ASP A 281 -6.59 -0.11 23.51
N PRO A 282 -6.04 0.92 24.19
CA PRO A 282 -4.68 0.90 24.71
C PRO A 282 -4.48 -0.09 25.86
N ALA A 283 -5.54 -0.65 26.45
CA ALA A 283 -5.45 -1.68 27.48
C ALA A 283 -5.11 -3.07 26.91
N GLN A 284 -5.25 -3.27 25.59
CA GLN A 284 -5.00 -4.57 24.97
C GLN A 284 -3.54 -4.71 24.54
N ASN A 285 -2.94 -5.86 24.86
CA ASN A 285 -1.62 -6.23 24.38
C ASN A 285 -1.69 -7.09 23.11
N ASP A 286 -0.57 -7.18 22.39
CA ASP A 286 -0.47 -7.90 21.13
C ASP A 286 -0.82 -9.38 21.22
N ALA A 287 -0.58 -10.05 22.36
CA ALA A 287 -0.93 -11.45 22.54
C ALA A 287 -2.46 -11.67 22.63
N THR A 288 -3.19 -10.72 23.22
CA THR A 288 -4.65 -10.73 23.22
C THR A 288 -5.19 -10.41 21.83
N LEU A 289 -4.64 -9.38 21.18
CA LEU A 289 -5.06 -8.97 19.83
C LEU A 289 -4.84 -10.09 18.81
N ALA A 290 -3.68 -10.76 18.84
CA ALA A 290 -3.38 -11.87 17.93
C ALA A 290 -4.39 -13.02 18.03
N LYS A 291 -4.93 -13.29 19.22
CA LYS A 291 -5.99 -14.30 19.41
C LYS A 291 -7.37 -13.85 18.94
N ALA A 292 -7.57 -12.54 18.81
CA ALA A 292 -8.81 -11.95 18.32
C ALA A 292 -8.84 -11.76 16.79
N VAL A 293 -7.69 -11.93 16.12
CA VAL A 293 -7.63 -11.92 14.66
C VAL A 293 -8.42 -13.08 14.10
N VAL A 294 -9.25 -12.79 13.10
CA VAL A 294 -10.00 -13.77 12.33
C VAL A 294 -9.37 -13.91 10.95
N ASP A 295 -8.94 -15.13 10.60
CA ASP A 295 -8.61 -15.51 9.24
C ASP A 295 -9.90 -15.69 8.45
N GLN A 296 -10.10 -14.84 7.43
CA GLN A 296 -11.28 -14.81 6.57
C GLN A 296 -11.13 -15.74 5.36
N GLY A 297 -10.02 -16.47 5.26
CA GLY A 297 -9.71 -17.40 4.20
C GLY A 297 -8.99 -16.77 3.01
N VAL A 298 -8.88 -17.56 1.94
CA VAL A 298 -8.13 -17.22 0.73
C VAL A 298 -8.87 -16.18 -0.12
N LYS A 299 -8.15 -15.16 -0.57
CA LYS A 299 -8.58 -14.12 -1.52
C LYS A 299 -7.67 -13.93 -2.73
N GLY A 300 -6.45 -14.48 -2.69
CA GLY A 300 -5.39 -14.20 -3.68
C GLY A 300 -4.36 -13.16 -3.19
N VAL A 301 -3.40 -12.85 -4.04
CA VAL A 301 -2.28 -11.93 -3.72
C VAL A 301 -2.75 -10.51 -3.99
N SER A 302 -2.95 -9.73 -2.95
CA SER A 302 -3.43 -8.35 -3.10
C SER A 302 -2.38 -7.33 -2.71
N ASP A 303 -2.49 -6.18 -3.34
CA ASP A 303 -1.95 -4.91 -2.90
C ASP A 303 -3.13 -4.16 -2.22
N GLY A 304 -3.61 -3.06 -2.79
CA GLY A 304 -4.70 -2.24 -2.27
C GLY A 304 -6.05 -2.96 -2.09
N MET A 305 -6.79 -2.47 -1.09
CA MET A 305 -8.11 -2.96 -0.70
C MET A 305 -8.98 -1.80 -0.23
N THR A 306 -10.29 -1.82 -0.50
CA THR A 306 -11.23 -0.82 0.05
C THR A 306 -12.58 -1.45 0.37
N ALA A 307 -13.46 -0.69 1.03
CA ALA A 307 -14.82 -1.10 1.33
C ALA A 307 -15.81 -0.09 0.73
N ASP A 308 -17.07 -0.52 0.58
CA ASP A 308 -18.17 0.38 0.23
C ASP A 308 -19.26 0.46 1.32
N ASP A 309 -20.17 1.41 1.13
CA ASP A 309 -21.32 1.70 2.00
C ASP A 309 -22.36 0.57 2.09
N LYS A 310 -22.24 -0.47 1.27
CA LYS A 310 -23.10 -1.67 1.28
C LYS A 310 -22.42 -2.86 1.95
N GLY A 311 -21.22 -2.67 2.50
CA GLY A 311 -20.46 -3.71 3.20
C GLY A 311 -19.74 -4.68 2.27
N ASN A 312 -19.58 -4.35 0.99
CA ASN A 312 -18.68 -5.10 0.12
C ASN A 312 -17.23 -4.67 0.37
N LEU A 313 -16.30 -5.60 0.15
CA LEU A 313 -14.87 -5.31 0.08
C LEU A 313 -14.39 -5.46 -1.36
N TYR A 314 -13.56 -4.54 -1.83
CA TYR A 314 -12.86 -4.66 -3.11
C TYR A 314 -11.39 -4.93 -2.81
N THR A 315 -10.86 -6.01 -3.34
CA THR A 315 -9.45 -6.41 -3.14
C THR A 315 -8.85 -6.80 -4.48
N THR A 316 -7.59 -6.43 -4.69
CA THR A 316 -6.85 -6.81 -5.90
C THR A 316 -6.41 -8.27 -5.83
N ASP A 317 -6.19 -8.90 -6.98
CA ASP A 317 -5.56 -10.21 -7.10
C ASP A 317 -4.57 -10.19 -8.26
N GLN A 318 -3.28 -10.01 -7.92
CA GLN A 318 -2.20 -9.82 -8.89
C GLN A 318 -1.92 -11.10 -9.69
N GLU A 319 -2.14 -12.29 -9.12
CA GLU A 319 -1.91 -13.56 -9.82
C GLU A 319 -2.92 -13.80 -10.95
N ARG A 320 -4.04 -13.06 -10.94
CA ARG A 320 -5.12 -13.18 -11.93
C ARG A 320 -5.45 -11.86 -12.63
N ASN A 321 -4.67 -10.80 -12.42
CA ASN A 321 -4.85 -9.48 -13.04
C ASN A 321 -6.28 -8.93 -12.88
N GLN A 322 -6.83 -9.02 -11.67
CA GLN A 322 -8.23 -8.71 -11.41
C GLN A 322 -8.45 -7.91 -10.12
N ILE A 323 -9.64 -7.33 -10.02
CA ILE A 323 -10.23 -6.85 -8.77
C ILE A 323 -11.40 -7.76 -8.44
N LEU A 324 -11.41 -8.29 -7.21
CA LEU A 324 -12.50 -9.05 -6.65
C LEU A 324 -13.38 -8.15 -5.78
N ARG A 325 -14.70 -8.37 -5.84
CA ARG A 325 -15.68 -7.86 -4.88
C ARG A 325 -16.11 -9.00 -3.96
N ARG A 326 -15.80 -8.87 -2.67
CA ARG A 326 -16.32 -9.73 -1.61
C ARG A 326 -17.63 -9.16 -1.09
N LEU A 327 -18.71 -9.92 -1.17
CA LEU A 327 -20.01 -9.54 -0.66
C LEU A 327 -20.07 -9.69 0.88
N PRO A 328 -21.08 -9.08 1.55
CA PRO A 328 -21.27 -9.22 3.00
C PRO A 328 -21.44 -10.67 3.48
N ASP A 329 -21.94 -11.56 2.60
CA ASP A 329 -22.08 -12.99 2.88
C ASP A 329 -20.76 -13.78 2.74
N GLY A 330 -19.67 -13.12 2.34
CA GLY A 330 -18.33 -13.67 2.19
C GLY A 330 -18.00 -14.25 0.82
N ARG A 331 -18.95 -14.28 -0.13
CA ARG A 331 -18.68 -14.73 -1.50
C ARG A 331 -17.85 -13.69 -2.26
N TYR A 332 -16.92 -14.17 -3.10
CA TYR A 332 -16.15 -13.35 -4.03
C TYR A 332 -16.72 -13.41 -5.44
N GLU A 333 -16.71 -12.25 -6.12
CA GLU A 333 -17.09 -12.09 -7.51
C GLU A 333 -16.01 -11.26 -8.22
N THR A 334 -15.64 -11.60 -9.46
CA THR A 334 -14.74 -10.76 -10.25
C THR A 334 -15.46 -9.48 -10.65
N GLN A 335 -14.97 -8.34 -10.16
CA GLN A 335 -15.49 -7.02 -10.53
C GLN A 335 -14.95 -6.61 -11.91
N VAL A 336 -13.63 -6.70 -12.10
CA VAL A 336 -12.96 -6.48 -13.37
C VAL A 336 -11.72 -7.35 -13.49
N GLN A 337 -11.39 -7.75 -14.72
CA GLN A 337 -10.17 -8.51 -15.04
C GLN A 337 -9.69 -8.10 -16.43
N ASP A 338 -8.38 -7.93 -16.59
CA ASP A 338 -7.76 -7.64 -17.89
C ASP A 338 -6.29 -8.06 -17.90
N PRO A 339 -5.77 -8.66 -19.00
CA PRO A 339 -4.34 -8.96 -19.13
C PRO A 339 -3.41 -7.75 -18.97
N GLY A 340 -3.88 -6.54 -19.23
CA GLY A 340 -3.12 -5.31 -19.05
C GLY A 340 -3.08 -4.79 -17.61
N PHE A 341 -3.74 -5.47 -16.66
CA PHE A 341 -3.70 -5.14 -15.23
C PHE A 341 -2.55 -5.89 -14.54
N ASP A 342 -1.33 -5.65 -15.02
CA ASP A 342 -0.11 -6.36 -14.57
C ASP A 342 0.22 -6.16 -13.09
N TRP A 343 -0.18 -5.00 -12.53
CA TRP A 343 -0.16 -4.74 -11.09
C TRP A 343 -1.15 -3.65 -10.74
N ILE A 344 -2.22 -4.00 -10.03
CA ILE A 344 -3.21 -3.04 -9.53
C ILE A 344 -2.80 -2.63 -8.13
N ASP A 345 -2.38 -1.38 -7.94
CA ASP A 345 -1.79 -0.92 -6.68
C ASP A 345 -2.89 -0.42 -5.73
N SER A 346 -3.43 0.78 -5.99
CA SER A 346 -4.44 1.40 -5.13
C SER A 346 -5.85 1.28 -5.72
N VAL A 347 -6.85 1.13 -4.85
CA VAL A 347 -8.28 1.07 -5.21
C VAL A 347 -9.09 1.98 -4.28
N THR A 348 -10.06 2.72 -4.81
CA THR A 348 -10.95 3.57 -4.01
C THR A 348 -12.35 3.66 -4.60
N VAL A 349 -13.38 3.61 -3.77
CA VAL A 349 -14.78 3.83 -4.17
C VAL A 349 -15.08 5.31 -4.01
N ALA A 350 -15.66 5.91 -5.04
CA ALA A 350 -16.00 7.33 -5.06
C ALA A 350 -17.52 7.56 -5.08
N GLU A 351 -17.93 8.76 -4.67
CA GLU A 351 -19.33 9.22 -4.60
C GLU A 351 -20.06 9.18 -5.95
N ASP A 352 -19.35 9.13 -7.07
CA ASP A 352 -19.94 9.01 -8.41
C ASP A 352 -20.36 7.57 -8.78
N GLY A 353 -20.21 6.62 -7.84
CA GLY A 353 -20.56 5.21 -8.04
C GLY A 353 -19.52 4.46 -8.88
N TYR A 354 -18.26 4.89 -8.83
CA TYR A 354 -17.15 4.19 -9.48
C TYR A 354 -16.09 3.74 -8.48
N LEU A 355 -15.53 2.57 -8.76
CA LEU A 355 -14.27 2.13 -8.19
C LEU A 355 -13.15 2.60 -9.11
N TYR A 356 -12.28 3.46 -8.61
CA TYR A 356 -11.07 3.94 -9.28
C TYR A 356 -9.88 3.08 -8.85
N PHE A 357 -8.95 2.84 -9.78
CA PHE A 357 -7.77 2.04 -9.47
C PHE A 357 -6.58 2.35 -10.37
N THR A 358 -5.38 2.31 -9.79
CA THR A 358 -4.11 2.53 -10.50
C THR A 358 -3.52 1.21 -10.96
N VAL A 359 -2.94 1.21 -12.16
CA VAL A 359 -2.14 0.10 -12.68
C VAL A 359 -0.74 0.62 -12.96
N ASN A 360 0.22 0.19 -12.14
CA ASN A 360 1.55 0.79 -12.08
C ASN A 360 2.69 -0.15 -12.50
N GLN A 361 2.39 -1.44 -12.69
CA GLN A 361 3.35 -2.46 -13.12
C GLN A 361 4.54 -2.62 -12.14
N LEU A 362 4.30 -2.62 -10.83
CA LEU A 362 5.33 -2.81 -9.78
C LEU A 362 6.22 -4.02 -10.03
N ASN A 363 5.61 -5.15 -10.41
CA ASN A 363 6.29 -6.39 -10.78
C ASN A 363 7.30 -6.23 -11.93
N ALA A 364 7.19 -5.19 -12.76
CA ALA A 364 8.07 -4.93 -13.88
C ALA A 364 9.26 -4.01 -13.53
N LEU A 365 9.42 -3.61 -12.26
CA LEU A 365 10.52 -2.75 -11.83
C LEU A 365 11.90 -3.47 -11.83
N PRO A 366 13.00 -2.70 -11.91
CA PRO A 366 14.37 -3.23 -11.84
C PRO A 366 14.65 -4.22 -10.70
N PRO A 367 14.21 -4.00 -9.44
CA PRO A 367 14.46 -4.93 -8.34
C PRO A 367 13.86 -6.33 -8.53
N PHE A 368 12.91 -6.50 -9.46
CA PHE A 368 12.27 -7.79 -9.76
C PHE A 368 12.69 -8.36 -11.12
N ASN A 369 13.55 -7.65 -11.88
CA ASN A 369 13.86 -7.93 -13.28
C ASN A 369 15.36 -7.74 -13.62
N ASP A 370 16.25 -8.24 -12.75
CA ASP A 370 17.72 -8.21 -12.96
C ASP A 370 18.27 -6.79 -13.23
N GLY A 371 17.71 -5.79 -12.54
CA GLY A 371 18.11 -4.39 -12.69
C GLY A 371 17.57 -3.69 -13.95
N LYS A 372 16.61 -4.30 -14.68
CA LYS A 372 16.00 -3.69 -15.87
C LYS A 372 14.58 -3.23 -15.59
N ASP A 373 14.27 -2.00 -16.00
CA ASP A 373 12.89 -1.52 -16.00
C ASP A 373 12.15 -2.12 -17.21
N MET A 374 11.17 -2.97 -16.92
CA MET A 374 10.37 -3.68 -17.91
C MET A 374 9.00 -3.02 -18.14
N ARG A 375 8.70 -1.94 -17.40
CA ARG A 375 7.40 -1.26 -17.49
C ARG A 375 7.16 -0.70 -18.89
N GLN A 376 5.93 -0.83 -19.36
CA GLN A 376 5.47 -0.24 -20.61
C GLN A 376 4.68 1.03 -20.30
N LYS A 377 5.31 2.19 -20.55
CA LYS A 377 4.72 3.52 -20.33
C LYS A 377 3.88 3.95 -21.56
N PRO A 378 2.79 4.74 -21.37
CA PRO A 378 2.35 5.31 -20.10
C PRO A 378 1.64 4.29 -19.19
N LEU A 379 1.66 4.57 -17.88
CA LEU A 379 0.93 3.86 -16.84
C LEU A 379 -0.48 4.43 -16.72
N HIS A 380 -1.42 3.67 -16.16
CA HIS A 380 -2.85 3.93 -16.35
C HIS A 380 -3.62 4.02 -15.03
N LEU A 381 -4.58 4.95 -15.01
CA LEU A 381 -5.61 5.06 -13.99
C LEU A 381 -6.93 4.70 -14.66
N TYR A 382 -7.63 3.72 -14.11
CA TYR A 382 -8.89 3.24 -14.62
C TYR A 382 -10.02 3.48 -13.61
N ARG A 383 -11.25 3.31 -14.07
CA ARG A 383 -12.41 3.14 -13.21
C ARG A 383 -13.39 2.13 -13.76
N THR A 384 -14.15 1.49 -12.88
CA THR A 384 -15.26 0.60 -13.21
C THR A 384 -16.48 1.00 -12.40
N LYS A 385 -17.67 0.84 -12.96
CA LYS A 385 -18.90 1.22 -12.27
C LYS A 385 -19.22 0.20 -11.18
N VAL A 386 -19.55 0.72 -10.01
CA VAL A 386 -20.10 -0.04 -8.88
C VAL A 386 -21.47 0.52 -8.52
N ASP A 387 -22.31 -0.29 -7.90
CA ASP A 387 -23.58 0.18 -7.35
C ASP A 387 -23.38 0.37 -5.84
N ALA A 388 -22.50 1.29 -5.45
CA ALA A 388 -22.18 1.60 -4.06
C ALA A 388 -21.40 2.93 -3.95
N GLY A 389 -21.42 3.55 -2.77
CA GLY A 389 -20.63 4.73 -2.40
C GLY A 389 -19.47 4.38 -1.46
N PRO A 390 -18.61 5.36 -1.09
CA PRO A 390 -17.53 5.15 -0.14
C PRO A 390 -18.06 4.70 1.24
N ALA A 391 -17.31 3.81 1.89
CA ALA A 391 -17.64 3.27 3.22
C ALA A 391 -17.60 4.29 4.36
#